data_AF-A0A2W4KP33-F1
#
_entry.id   AF-A0A2W4KP33-F1
#
_cell.length_a   1.000
_cell.length_b   1.000
_cell.length_c   1.000
_cell.angle_alpha   90.00
_cell.angle_beta   90.00
_cell.angle_gamma   90.00
#
_symmetry.space_group_name_H-M   'P 1'
#
loop_
_entity.id
_entity.type
_entity.pdbx_description
1 polymer ?
#
loop_
_entity_poly.entity_id
_entity_poly.type
_entity_poly.pdbx_seq_one_letter_code
_entity_poly.pdbx_strand_id
1 'polypeptide(L)'
;MEEAAASADAARDGLYRGGALIGNLERFLILLLILQDQWEAIGLVVAAKSIARFEMVRERAEYFLVGTLASVSIALLLGLACRAVFP
;
A
#
# COMPACT_ATOMS: atom_id res chain seq x y z
N MET A 1 3.48 29.47 19.41
CA MET A 1 3.54 29.31 17.94
C MET A 1 4.50 28.18 17.54
N GLU A 2 5.65 28.06 18.21
CA GLU A 2 6.61 26.94 18.05
C GLU A 2 6.02 25.56 18.43
N GLU A 3 5.23 25.48 19.50
CA GLU A 3 4.56 24.25 19.98
C GLU A 3 3.53 23.69 18.99
N ALA A 4 2.82 24.56 18.26
CA ALA A 4 1.84 24.17 17.26
C ALA A 4 2.52 23.65 15.97
N ALA A 5 3.68 24.20 15.62
CA ALA A 5 4.48 23.74 14.48
C ALA A 5 5.11 22.37 14.77
N ALA A 6 5.62 22.15 15.99
CA ALA A 6 6.18 20.86 16.42
C ALA A 6 5.12 19.73 16.43
N SER A 7 3.89 20.02 16.88
CA SER A 7 2.80 19.03 16.86
C SER A 7 2.35 18.66 15.44
N ALA A 8 2.38 19.61 14.50
CA ALA A 8 2.01 19.35 13.10
C ALA A 8 3.08 18.52 12.36
N ASP A 9 4.35 18.71 12.70
CA ASP A 9 5.47 17.94 12.15
C ASP A 9 5.45 16.48 12.62
N ALA A 10 5.25 16.25 13.93
CA ALA A 10 5.10 14.91 14.49
C ALA A 10 3.91 14.12 13.88
N ALA A 11 2.79 14.82 13.61
CA ALA A 11 1.64 14.21 12.94
C ALA A 11 1.95 13.83 11.49
N ARG A 12 2.66 14.68 10.73
CA ARG A 12 3.10 14.40 9.36
C ARG A 12 4.06 13.22 9.30
N ASP A 13 5.01 13.14 10.23
CA ASP A 13 5.95 12.03 10.35
C ASP A 13 5.24 10.72 10.67
N GLY A 14 4.28 10.73 11.59
CA GLY A 14 3.43 9.57 11.90
C GLY A 14 2.64 9.09 10.67
N LEU A 15 2.07 10.01 9.90
CA LEU A 15 1.35 9.73 8.66
C LEU A 15 2.25 9.13 7.58
N TYR A 16 3.47 9.63 7.42
CA TYR A 16 4.45 9.11 6.46
C TYR A 16 4.89 7.70 6.83
N ARG A 17 5.26 7.48 8.10
CA ARG A 17 5.67 6.16 8.62
C ARG A 17 4.55 5.13 8.54
N GLY A 18 3.32 5.52 8.90
CA GLY A 18 2.15 4.65 8.80
C GLY A 18 1.83 4.26 7.35
N GLY A 19 1.94 5.21 6.40
CA GLY A 19 1.73 4.95 4.98
C GLY A 19 2.74 3.97 4.38
N ALA A 20 4.02 4.15 4.70
CA ALA A 20 5.09 3.25 4.27
C ALA A 20 4.90 1.83 4.83
N LEU A 21 4.52 1.70 6.11
CA LEU A 21 4.25 0.41 6.75
C LEU A 21 3.07 -0.30 6.10
N ILE A 22 1.94 0.39 5.90
CA ILE A 22 0.76 -0.17 5.22
C ILE A 22 1.13 -0.64 3.80
N GLY A 23 1.91 0.16 3.06
CA GLY A 23 2.34 -0.18 1.72
C GLY A 23 3.28 -1.39 1.66
N ASN A 24 4.13 -1.60 2.67
CA ASN A 24 4.96 -2.80 2.78
C ASN A 24 4.11 -4.03 3.12
N LEU A 25 3.19 -3.91 4.08
CA LEU A 25 2.29 -5.00 4.49
C LEU A 25 1.41 -5.47 3.33
N GLU A 26 0.85 -4.55 2.53
CA GLU A 26 0.11 -4.89 1.31
C GLU A 26 0.96 -5.76 0.37
N ARG A 27 2.20 -5.37 0.08
CA ARG A 27 3.08 -6.13 -0.82
C ARG A 27 3.36 -7.53 -0.29
N PHE A 28 3.61 -7.68 1.00
CA PHE A 28 3.77 -9.00 1.62
C PHE A 28 2.50 -9.85 1.51
N LEU A 29 1.33 -9.28 1.78
CA LEU A 29 0.05 -9.98 1.65
C LEU A 29 -0.20 -10.42 0.20
N ILE A 30 0.04 -9.55 -0.77
CA ILE A 30 -0.11 -9.87 -2.19
C ILE A 30 0.80 -11.03 -2.58
N LEU A 31 2.08 -11.01 -2.16
CA LEU A 31 3.00 -12.13 -2.42
C LEU A 31 2.48 -13.44 -1.82
N LEU A 32 2.04 -13.44 -0.56
CA LEU A 32 1.48 -14.63 0.08
C LEU A 32 0.23 -15.14 -0.64
N LEU A 33 -0.66 -14.25 -1.06
CA LEU A 33 -1.90 -14.62 -1.76
C LEU A 33 -1.63 -15.21 -3.15
N ILE A 34 -0.63 -14.70 -3.88
CA ILE A 34 -0.21 -15.27 -5.17
C ILE A 34 0.31 -16.71 -4.98
N LEU A 35 1.10 -16.95 -3.92
CA LEU A 35 1.60 -18.29 -3.60
C LEU A 35 0.49 -19.27 -3.17
N GLN A 36 -0.65 -18.76 -2.70
CA GLN A 36 -1.83 -19.54 -2.32
C GLN A 36 -2.91 -19.59 -3.44
N ASP A 37 -2.60 -19.06 -4.63
CA ASP A 37 -3.53 -18.96 -5.76
C ASP A 37 -4.83 -18.18 -5.46
N GLN A 38 -4.80 -17.27 -4.47
CA GLN A 38 -5.97 -16.48 -4.04
C GLN A 38 -6.01 -15.11 -4.72
N TRP A 39 -6.36 -15.07 -6.00
CA TRP A 39 -6.35 -13.85 -6.81
C TRP A 39 -7.43 -12.84 -6.40
N GLU A 40 -8.59 -13.31 -5.98
CA GLU A 40 -9.72 -12.49 -5.56
C GLU A 40 -9.41 -11.70 -4.27
N ALA A 41 -8.68 -12.34 -3.35
CA ALA A 41 -8.27 -11.74 -2.09
C ALA A 41 -7.30 -10.56 -2.29
N ILE A 42 -6.52 -10.55 -3.37
CA ILE A 42 -5.63 -9.43 -3.72
C ILE A 42 -6.46 -8.17 -3.97
N GLY A 43 -7.58 -8.28 -4.70
CA GLY A 43 -8.50 -7.16 -4.94
C GLY A 43 -9.09 -6.59 -3.66
N LEU A 44 -9.45 -7.46 -2.70
CA LEU A 44 -9.93 -7.06 -1.37
C LEU A 44 -8.89 -6.27 -0.58
N VAL A 45 -7.62 -6.71 -0.58
CA VAL A 45 -6.53 -6.02 0.12
C VAL A 45 -6.32 -4.60 -0.44
N VAL A 46 -6.23 -4.47 -1.76
CA VAL A 46 -6.03 -3.18 -2.44
C VAL A 46 -7.22 -2.23 -2.22
N ALA A 47 -8.44 -2.77 -2.26
CA ALA A 47 -9.65 -1.99 -1.96
C ALA A 47 -9.66 -1.50 -0.50
N ALA A 48 -9.35 -2.38 0.47
CA ALA A 48 -9.30 -2.04 1.88
C ALA A 48 -8.30 -0.92 2.17
N LYS A 49 -7.09 -0.98 1.59
CA LYS A 49 -6.09 0.10 1.69
C LYS A 49 -6.63 1.42 1.14
N SER A 50 -7.26 1.37 -0.03
CA SER A 50 -7.77 2.56 -0.71
C SER A 50 -8.85 3.24 0.12
N ILE A 51 -9.79 2.47 0.69
CA ILE A 51 -10.84 2.99 1.57
C ILE A 51 -10.25 3.61 2.84
N ALA A 52 -9.30 2.93 3.49
CA ALA A 52 -8.68 3.42 4.72
C ALA A 52 -7.89 4.74 4.53
N ARG A 53 -7.42 5.03 3.31
CA ARG A 53 -6.64 6.24 3.00
C ARG A 53 -7.42 7.30 2.23
N PHE A 54 -8.62 7.02 1.74
CA PHE A 54 -9.36 7.87 0.80
C PHE A 54 -9.51 9.32 1.29
N GLU A 55 -10.00 9.51 2.52
CA GLU A 55 -10.19 10.84 3.12
C GLU A 55 -8.87 11.62 3.26
N MET A 56 -7.77 10.93 3.54
CA MET A 56 -6.46 11.55 3.78
C MET A 56 -5.75 11.98 2.49
N VAL A 57 -6.06 11.35 1.36
CA VAL A 57 -5.37 11.57 0.07
C VAL A 57 -6.29 12.17 -1.00
N ARG A 58 -7.48 12.63 -0.63
CA ARG A 58 -8.52 13.10 -1.55
C ARG A 58 -8.02 14.15 -2.55
N GLU A 59 -7.25 15.14 -2.10
CA GLU A 59 -6.68 16.19 -2.97
C GLU A 59 -5.59 15.68 -3.93
N ARG A 60 -5.02 14.50 -3.67
CA ARG A 60 -3.97 13.85 -4.47
C ARG A 60 -4.37 12.43 -4.87
N ALA A 61 -5.67 12.20 -5.04
CA ALA A 61 -6.23 10.86 -5.24
C ALA A 61 -5.66 10.17 -6.49
N GLU A 62 -5.44 10.92 -7.58
CA GLU A 62 -4.83 10.40 -8.81
C GLU A 62 -3.40 9.90 -8.57
N TYR A 63 -2.56 10.68 -7.89
CA TYR A 63 -1.19 10.28 -7.57
C TYR A 63 -1.16 9.08 -6.62
N PHE A 64 -2.04 9.05 -5.63
CA PHE A 64 -2.18 7.92 -4.72
C PHE A 64 -2.60 6.65 -5.46
N LEU A 65 -3.56 6.76 -6.38
CA LEU A 65 -4.06 5.65 -7.17
C LEU A 65 -2.97 5.12 -8.10
N VAL A 66 -2.29 5.99 -8.84
CA VAL A 66 -1.17 5.63 -9.72
C VAL A 66 -0.07 4.94 -8.93
N GLY A 67 0.32 5.48 -7.76
CA GLY A 67 1.33 4.87 -6.90
C GLY A 67 0.94 3.50 -6.36
N THR A 68 -0.33 3.34 -5.97
CA THR A 68 -0.84 2.06 -5.47
C THR A 68 -0.88 1.02 -6.59
N LEU A 69 -1.45 1.36 -7.75
CA LEU A 69 -1.51 0.46 -8.90
C LEU A 69 -0.12 0.04 -9.38
N ALA A 70 0.82 0.99 -9.51
CA ALA A 70 2.20 0.68 -9.89
C ALA A 70 2.88 -0.29 -8.91
N SER A 71 2.73 -0.05 -7.60
CA SER A 71 3.29 -0.93 -6.56
C SER A 71 2.67 -2.33 -6.59
N VAL A 72 1.35 -2.43 -6.76
CA VAL A 72 0.62 -3.69 -6.87
C VAL A 72 1.06 -4.46 -8.12
N SER A 73 1.20 -3.79 -9.26
CA SER A 73 1.71 -4.40 -10.50
C SER A 73 3.11 -4.99 -10.31
N ILE A 74 4.03 -4.28 -9.66
CA ILE A 74 5.37 -4.80 -9.38
C ILE A 74 5.31 -6.03 -8.47
N ALA A 75 4.48 -5.98 -7.42
CA ALA A 75 4.31 -7.13 -6.50
C ALA A 75 3.71 -8.36 -7.21
N LEU A 76 2.74 -8.15 -8.10
CA LEU A 76 2.15 -9.19 -8.94
C LEU A 76 3.20 -9.84 -9.85
N LEU A 77 4.00 -9.04 -10.55
CA LEU A 77 5.08 -9.53 -11.42
C LEU A 77 6.11 -10.33 -10.62
N LEU A 78 6.51 -9.83 -9.44
CA LEU A 78 7.47 -10.52 -8.59
C LEU A 78 6.92 -11.83 -8.04
N GLY A 79 5.68 -11.85 -7.57
CA GLY A 79 5.03 -13.07 -7.07
C GLY A 79 4.87 -14.13 -8.15
N LEU A 80 4.47 -13.71 -9.36
CA LEU A 80 4.41 -14.58 -10.53
C LEU A 80 5.79 -15.14 -10.89
N ALA A 81 6.84 -14.31 -10.89
CA ALA A 81 8.21 -14.77 -11.14
C ALA A 81 8.68 -15.77 -10.08
N CYS A 82 8.43 -15.49 -8.80
CA CYS A 82 8.76 -16.42 -7.71
C CYS A 82 8.07 -17.77 -7.89
N ARG A 83 6.77 -17.77 -8.17
CA ARG A 83 6.02 -19.01 -8.43
C ARG A 83 6.52 -19.75 -9.67
N ALA A 84 6.93 -19.04 -10.72
CA ALA A 84 7.48 -19.67 -11.92
C ALA A 84 8.86 -20.32 -11.67
N VAL A 85 9.67 -19.75 -10.76
CA VAL A 85 11.00 -20.28 -10.39
C VAL A 85 10.89 -21.42 -9.39
N PHE A 86 9.94 -21.36 -8.46
CA PHE A 86 9.68 -22.37 -7.44
C PHE A 86 8.32 -23.04 -7.72
N PRO A 87 8.29 -24.06 -8.61
CA PRO A 87 7.08 -24.80 -8.95
C PRO A 87 6.53 -25.61 -7.77
#